data_AF-A0A8T3VSU9-F1
#
_entry.id   AF-A0A8T3VSU9-F1
#
_cell.length_a   1.000
_cell.length_b   1.000
_cell.length_c   1.000
_cell.angle_alpha   90.00
_cell.angle_beta   90.00
_cell.angle_gamma   90.00
#
_symmetry.space_group_name_H-M   'P 1'
#
loop_
_entity.id
_entity.type
_entity.pdbx_description
1 polymer ?
#
loop_
_entity_poly.entity_id
_entity_poly.type
_entity_poly.pdbx_seq_one_letter_code
_entity_poly.pdbx_strand_id
1 'polypeptide(L)'
;MEITVEPDVEQMIKEAGCDYRVCTACLGPALVPTSVKGPKESDIKIKIGDNTLYISMYVARYISRVTMDMLYDDDEIDSCPAFPERFHNKYYH
;
A
#
# COMPACT_ATOMS: atom_id res chain seq x y z
N MET A 1 9.59 16.39 5.83
CA MET A 1 8.16 16.09 5.94
C MET A 1 8.07 14.76 6.63
N GLU A 2 7.45 14.72 7.80
CA GLU A 2 7.27 13.48 8.55
C GLU A 2 5.87 12.95 8.22
N ILE A 3 5.80 11.68 7.82
CA ILE A 3 4.53 10.99 7.55
C ILE A 3 4.26 10.10 8.76
N THR A 4 3.13 10.34 9.43
CA THR A 4 2.69 9.53 10.55
C THR A 4 1.90 8.31 10.07
N VAL A 5 2.12 7.15 10.66
CA VAL A 5 1.28 5.97 10.42
C VAL A 5 0.30 5.86 11.58
N GLU A 6 -0.99 5.77 11.30
CA GLU A 6 -1.98 5.59 12.37
C GLU A 6 -1.76 4.24 13.08
N PRO A 7 -2.03 4.14 14.40
CA PRO A 7 -1.82 2.90 15.15
C PRO A 7 -2.57 1.67 14.61
N ASP A 8 -3.76 1.87 14.05
CA ASP A 8 -4.58 0.81 13.46
C ASP A 8 -3.96 0.24 12.18
N VAL A 9 -3.39 1.10 11.33
CA VAL A 9 -2.58 0.69 10.16
C VAL A 9 -1.34 -0.08 10.61
N GLU A 10 -0.63 0.41 11.64
CA GLU A 10 0.53 -0.32 12.16
C GLU A 10 0.16 -1.71 12.66
N GLN A 11 -0.95 -1.80 13.42
CA GLN A 11 -1.44 -3.07 13.96
C GLN A 11 -1.83 -4.02 12.83
N MET A 12 -2.59 -3.55 11.84
CA MET A 12 -2.98 -4.34 10.69
C MET A 12 -1.77 -4.90 9.95
N ILE A 13 -0.73 -4.09 9.68
CA ILE A 13 0.49 -4.54 9.01
C ILE A 13 1.26 -5.58 9.85
N LYS A 14 1.32 -5.41 11.17
CA LYS A 14 1.96 -6.38 12.08
C LYS A 14 1.21 -7.71 12.07
N GLU A 15 -0.12 -7.68 12.16
CA GLU A 15 -0.99 -8.86 12.15
C GLU A 15 -0.98 -9.60 10.81
N ALA A 16 -0.95 -8.85 9.70
CA ALA A 16 -0.87 -9.41 8.35
C ALA A 16 0.48 -10.10 8.07
N GLY A 17 1.54 -9.74 8.81
CA GLY A 17 2.85 -10.39 8.69
C GLY A 17 3.53 -10.19 7.33
N CYS A 18 3.18 -9.13 6.60
CA CYS A 18 3.78 -8.85 5.29
C CYS A 18 3.97 -7.35 5.05
N ASP A 19 4.78 -7.03 4.04
CA ASP A 19 5.09 -5.66 3.63
C ASP A 19 3.94 -5.05 2.83
N TYR A 20 3.67 -3.77 3.08
CA TYR A 20 2.63 -2.98 2.40
C TYR A 20 3.21 -1.77 1.68
N ARG A 21 2.42 -1.23 0.75
CA ARG A 21 2.78 -0.05 -0.02
C ARG A 21 1.61 0.91 -0.16
N VAL A 22 1.85 2.19 0.15
CA VAL A 22 1.00 3.30 -0.27
C VAL A 22 1.43 3.79 -1.65
N CYS A 23 0.53 3.72 -2.63
CA CYS A 23 0.78 4.12 -4.00
C CYS A 23 -0.42 4.86 -4.63
N THR A 24 -0.26 5.37 -5.85
CA THR A 24 -1.33 6.06 -6.57
C THR A 24 -2.30 5.06 -7.19
N ALA A 25 -3.59 5.23 -6.93
CA ALA A 25 -4.68 4.50 -7.59
C ALA A 25 -5.78 5.47 -8.04
N CYS A 26 -6.81 4.94 -8.70
CA CYS A 26 -7.88 5.73 -9.32
C CYS A 26 -8.76 6.49 -8.32
N LEU A 27 -8.98 5.92 -7.12
CA LEU A 27 -9.86 6.50 -6.10
C LEU A 27 -9.08 7.23 -4.98
N GLY A 28 -7.77 7.40 -5.14
CA GLY A 28 -6.90 8.05 -4.16
C GLY A 28 -5.63 7.24 -3.86
N PRO A 29 -4.89 7.60 -2.80
CA PRO A 29 -3.82 6.77 -2.26
C PRO A 29 -4.36 5.39 -1.88
N ALA A 30 -3.69 4.34 -2.36
CA ALA A 30 -4.02 2.97 -2.06
C ALA A 30 -2.91 2.34 -1.22
N LEU A 31 -3.27 1.83 -0.05
CA LEU A 31 -2.48 0.95 0.80
C LEU A 31 -2.80 -0.50 0.38
N VAL A 32 -1.83 -1.17 -0.21
CA VAL A 32 -1.96 -2.54 -0.71
C VAL A 32 -0.76 -3.40 -0.30
N PRO A 33 -0.90 -4.72 -0.21
CA PRO A 33 0.24 -5.61 -0.03
C PRO A 33 1.27 -5.45 -1.16
N THR A 34 2.55 -5.62 -0.85
CA THR A 34 3.63 -5.55 -1.87
C THR A 34 3.53 -6.64 -2.93
N SER A 35 2.80 -7.73 -2.67
CA SER A 35 2.45 -8.75 -3.67
C SER A 35 1.48 -8.24 -4.75
N VAL A 36 0.68 -7.20 -4.44
CA VAL A 36 -0.20 -6.52 -5.41
C VAL A 36 0.60 -5.50 -6.22
N LYS A 37 1.45 -4.72 -5.54
CA LYS A 37 2.35 -3.77 -6.19
C LYS A 37 3.64 -3.61 -5.42
N GLY A 38 4.71 -4.19 -5.96
CA GLY A 38 6.03 -4.19 -5.34
C GLY A 38 6.60 -2.79 -5.07
N PRO A 39 7.49 -2.64 -4.07
CA PRO A 39 8.12 -1.38 -3.73
C PRO A 39 9.05 -0.89 -4.85
N LYS A 40 9.32 0.42 -4.87
CA LYS A 40 10.36 1.02 -5.72
C LYS A 40 11.51 1.54 -4.86
N GLU A 41 12.70 1.62 -5.44
CA GLU A 41 13.89 2.14 -4.74
C GLU A 41 13.71 3.57 -4.22
N SER A 42 12.93 4.39 -4.93
CA SER A 42 12.60 5.76 -4.56
C SER A 42 11.58 5.87 -3.43
N ASP A 43 10.94 4.78 -3.02
CA ASP A 43 9.89 4.82 -2.00
C ASP A 43 10.49 5.12 -0.63
N ILE A 44 9.78 5.93 0.16
CA ILE A 44 10.09 6.12 1.58
C ILE A 44 9.79 4.82 2.31
N LYS A 45 10.71 4.39 3.19
CA LYS A 45 10.59 3.14 3.96
C LYS A 45 10.32 3.47 5.42
N ILE A 46 9.22 2.95 5.95
CA ILE A 46 8.86 3.05 7.37
C ILE A 46 8.84 1.64 7.94
N LYS A 47 9.58 1.40 9.03
CA LYS A 47 9.61 0.10 9.70
C LYS A 47 8.42 -0.05 10.64
N ILE A 48 7.73 -1.19 10.53
CA ILE A 48 6.52 -1.52 11.28
C ILE A 48 6.70 -2.94 11.84
N GLY A 49 7.26 -3.04 13.04
CA GLY A 49 7.73 -4.33 13.57
C GLY A 49 8.79 -4.93 12.64
N ASP A 50 8.59 -6.18 12.23
CA ASP A 50 9.47 -6.88 11.27
C ASP A 50 9.18 -6.50 9.81
N ASN A 51 8.00 -5.92 9.55
CA ASN A 51 7.54 -5.53 8.23
C ASN A 51 7.96 -4.11 7.86
N THR A 52 7.79 -3.77 6.58
CA THR A 52 8.09 -2.46 6.02
C THR A 52 6.85 -1.90 5.31
N LEU A 53 6.48 -0.68 5.66
CA LEU A 53 5.55 0.13 4.89
C LEU A 53 6.35 1.00 3.92
N TYR A 54 6.08 0.83 2.63
CA TYR A 54 6.65 1.65 1.57
C TYR A 54 5.67 2.76 1.19
N ILE A 55 6.16 3.99 1.03
CA ILE A 55 5.34 5.11 0.55
C ILE A 55 5.95 5.61 -0.75
N SER A 56 5.16 5.53 -1.83
CA SER A 56 5.53 6.11 -3.12
C SER A 56 5.98 7.56 -2.95
N MET A 57 7.16 7.91 -3.47
CA MET A 57 7.67 9.29 -3.45
C MET A 57 6.67 10.29 -4.07
N TYR A 58 5.80 9.85 -4.99
CA TYR A 58 4.76 10.69 -5.55
C TYR A 58 3.64 10.96 -4.52
N VAL A 59 3.19 9.94 -3.79
CA VAL A 59 2.14 10.09 -2.77
C VAL A 59 2.65 10.83 -1.54
N ALA A 60 3.90 10.58 -1.14
CA ALA A 60 4.54 11.19 0.03
C ALA A 60 4.56 12.74 0.01
N ARG A 61 4.40 13.36 -1.16
CA ARG A 61 4.32 14.82 -1.32
C ARG A 61 2.97 15.40 -0.93
N TYR A 62 1.93 14.56 -0.86
CA TYR A 62 0.53 14.98 -0.74
C TYR A 62 -0.14 14.45 0.53
N ILE A 63 0.52 13.57 1.29
CA ILE A 63 0.00 13.01 2.54
C ILE A 63 0.90 13.38 3.71
N SER A 64 0.29 13.53 4.88
CA SER A 64 0.99 13.64 6.17
C SER A 64 0.70 12.46 7.10
N ARG A 65 -0.31 11.64 6.78
CA ARG A 65 -0.75 10.48 7.57
C ARG A 65 -1.09 9.31 6.65
N VAL A 66 -0.87 8.09 7.13
CA VAL A 66 -1.37 6.85 6.53
C VAL A 66 -2.45 6.30 7.45
N THR A 67 -3.65 6.14 6.90
CA THR A 67 -4.89 5.85 7.61
C THR A 67 -5.60 4.65 6.96
N MET A 68 -6.50 3.99 7.69
CA MET A 68 -7.18 2.77 7.21
C MET A 68 -8.11 2.99 6.02
N ASP A 69 -8.60 4.20 5.76
CA ASP A 69 -9.38 4.53 4.55
C ASP A 69 -8.56 4.41 3.26
N MET A 70 -7.23 4.31 3.36
CA MET A 70 -6.37 4.02 2.22
C MET A 70 -6.31 2.53 1.91
N LEU A 71 -6.72 1.64 2.82
CA LEU A 71 -6.65 0.19 2.60
C LEU A 71 -7.63 -0.21 1.51
N TYR A 72 -7.11 -0.76 0.41
CA TYR A 72 -7.97 -1.27 -0.64
C TYR A 72 -8.34 -2.73 -0.37
N ASP A 73 -9.61 -3.07 -0.60
CA ASP A 73 -10.07 -4.45 -0.61
C ASP A 73 -9.81 -5.16 -1.95
N ASP A 74 -10.19 -6.43 -2.04
CA ASP A 74 -9.94 -7.24 -3.23
C ASP A 74 -10.73 -6.76 -4.46
N ASP A 75 -11.95 -6.25 -4.28
CA ASP A 75 -12.79 -5.77 -5.37
C ASP A 75 -12.25 -4.44 -5.93
N GLU A 76 -11.81 -3.55 -5.04
CA GLU A 76 -11.14 -2.30 -5.39
C GLU A 76 -9.83 -2.55 -6.13
N ILE A 77 -9.05 -3.55 -5.69
CA ILE A 77 -7.77 -3.89 -6.33
C ILE A 77 -8.01 -4.52 -7.70
N ASP A 78 -8.92 -5.49 -7.81
CA ASP A 78 -9.21 -6.19 -9.07
C ASP A 78 -9.81 -5.26 -10.12
N SER A 79 -10.54 -4.24 -9.70
CA SER A 79 -11.16 -3.25 -10.58
C SER A 79 -10.21 -2.10 -10.95
N CYS A 80 -9.04 -2.01 -10.31
CA CYS A 80 -8.14 -0.88 -10.49
C CYS A 80 -7.13 -1.12 -11.64
N PRO A 81 -7.11 -0.28 -12.68
CA PRO A 81 -6.15 -0.40 -13.78
C PRO A 81 -4.69 -0.14 -13.36
N ALA A 82 -4.45 0.37 -12.15
CA ALA A 82 -3.11 0.53 -11.59
C ALA A 82 -2.48 -0.80 -11.11
N PHE A 83 -3.29 -1.88 -11.01
CA PHE A 83 -2.90 -3.21 -10.52
C PHE A 83 -3.23 -4.34 -11.52
N PRO A 84 -2.83 -4.24 -12.80
CA PRO A 84 -3.28 -5.18 -13.84
C PRO A 84 -2.76 -6.61 -13.59
N GLU A 85 -1.58 -6.76 -12.99
CA GLU A 85 -0.96 -8.08 -12.74
C GLU A 85 -1.78 -8.97 -11.80
N ARG A 86 -2.51 -8.39 -10.85
CA ARG A 86 -3.38 -9.15 -9.94
C ARG A 86 -4.56 -9.76 -10.69
N PHE A 87 -5.18 -8.98 -11.57
CA PHE A 87 -6.25 -9.46 -12.43
C PHE A 87 -5.78 -10.64 -13.31
N HIS A 88 -4.61 -10.52 -13.92
CA HIS A 88 -4.04 -11.60 -14.73
C HIS A 88 -3.78 -12.87 -13.92
N ASN A 89 -3.21 -12.77 -12.71
CA ASN A 89 -2.93 -13.93 -11.88
C ASN A 89 -4.19 -14.59 -11.30
N LYS A 90 -5.29 -13.86 -11.10
CA LYS A 90 -6.53 -14.43 -10.54
C LYS A 90 -7.31 -15.28 -11.55
N TYR A 91 -7.26 -14.95 -12.84
CA TYR A 91 -8.15 -15.54 -13.86
C TYR A 91 -7.45 -16.43 -14.90
N TYR A 92 -6.11 -16.50 -14.90
CA TYR A 92 -5.35 -17.20 -15.96
C TYR A 92 -4.32 -18.22 -15.44
N HIS A 93 -4.43 -18.67 -14.18
CA HIS A 93 -3.67 -19.82 -13.63
C HIS A 93 -4.58 -20.97 -13.25
#